data_AF-A0A482IT34-F1
#
_entry.id   AF-A0A482IT34-F1
#
_cell.length_a   1.000
_cell.length_b   1.000
_cell.length_c   1.000
_cell.angle_alpha   90.00
_cell.angle_beta   90.00
_cell.angle_gamma   90.00
#
_symmetry.space_group_name_H-M   'P 1'
#
loop_
_entity.id
_entity.type
_entity.pdbx_description
1 polymer ?
#
loop_
_entity_poly.entity_id
_entity_poly.type
_entity_poly.pdbx_seq_one_letter_code
_entity_poly.pdbx_strand_id
1 'polypeptide(L)'
;MAWAVAVEFQFYLIFPFLLGFLNKSPLKVICGVIACALIFRLMSVALGASARDLSYWHIIGRIDQFLLGMAAAVLIKQGGLRATHYRVVLLVGVLLGVAFLFGFHRLGGRSVDGTWRVFWPTMEGLVYAMAIAGSVGAGTLATGAVSRCLGWLGERSFSIYLLHMPVIQILVQKNGVLRMTGDSALDALITTSALGLPIIIGLAALTYGVIESPFLALRVKYLSEASTVTVRAIGAAASPKIIS
;
A
#
# COMPACT_ATOMS: atom_id res chain seq x y z
N MET A 1 15.73 3.32 8.13
CA MET A 1 14.36 2.73 8.18
C MET A 1 13.29 3.75 7.85
N ALA A 2 13.39 5.01 8.29
CA ALA A 2 12.42 6.06 7.96
C ALA A 2 12.49 6.62 6.52
N TRP A 3 13.07 5.88 5.55
CA TRP A 3 13.21 6.39 4.19
C TRP A 3 11.84 6.56 3.51
N ALA A 4 10.91 5.62 3.75
CA ALA A 4 9.57 5.71 3.20
C ALA A 4 8.82 6.91 3.79
N VAL A 5 9.00 7.19 5.09
CA VAL A 5 8.41 8.36 5.77
C VAL A 5 8.87 9.67 5.12
N ALA A 6 10.15 9.79 4.75
CA ALA A 6 10.65 10.97 4.06
C ALA A 6 10.02 11.15 2.67
N VAL A 7 9.87 10.05 1.92
CA VAL A 7 9.21 10.05 0.60
C VAL A 7 7.72 10.39 0.73
N GLU A 8 7.03 9.83 1.72
CA GLU A 8 5.63 10.14 2.03
C GLU A 8 5.46 11.62 2.37
N PHE A 9 6.33 12.17 3.22
CA PHE A 9 6.30 13.59 3.57
C PHE A 9 6.47 14.49 2.33
N GLN A 10 7.41 14.16 1.44
CA GLN A 10 7.58 14.87 0.16
C GLN A 10 6.32 14.80 -0.70
N PHE A 11 5.67 13.63 -0.78
CA PHE A 11 4.40 13.49 -1.50
C PHE A 11 3.32 14.38 -0.88
N TYR A 12 3.15 14.37 0.44
CA TYR A 12 2.13 15.18 1.12
C TYR A 12 2.32 16.69 0.91
N LEU A 13 3.56 17.17 0.78
CA LEU A 13 3.83 18.56 0.42
C LEU A 13 3.39 18.90 -1.01
N ILE A 14 3.54 17.97 -1.96
CA ILE A 14 3.18 18.17 -3.38
C ILE A 14 1.70 17.90 -3.63
N PHE A 15 1.08 17.06 -2.81
CA PHE A 15 -0.31 16.62 -2.92
C PHE A 15 -1.35 17.74 -3.14
N PRO A 16 -1.38 18.86 -2.40
CA PRO A 16 -2.37 19.92 -2.63
C PRO A 16 -2.25 20.55 -4.04
N PHE A 17 -1.03 20.70 -4.55
CA PHE A 17 -0.80 21.20 -5.92
C PHE A 17 -1.31 20.20 -6.94
N LEU A 18 -1.00 18.91 -6.74
CA LEU A 18 -1.47 17.84 -7.59
C LEU A 18 -3.00 17.79 -7.64
N LEU A 19 -3.68 17.88 -6.50
CA LEU A 19 -5.14 17.94 -6.42
C LEU A 19 -5.72 19.11 -7.23
N GLY A 20 -5.08 20.28 -7.20
CA GLY A 20 -5.50 21.45 -7.99
C GLY A 20 -5.58 21.17 -9.50
N PHE A 21 -4.69 20.33 -10.03
CA PHE A 21 -4.67 19.95 -11.45
C PHE A 21 -5.66 18.83 -11.81
N LEU A 22 -6.20 18.10 -10.83
CA LEU A 22 -7.08 16.93 -11.06
C LEU A 22 -8.54 17.29 -11.38
N ASN A 23 -8.91 18.57 -11.41
CA ASN A 23 -10.31 19.02 -11.41
C ASN A 23 -11.14 18.68 -12.67
N LYS A 24 -10.53 18.47 -13.85
CA LYS A 24 -11.28 18.19 -15.10
C LYS A 24 -11.03 16.82 -15.71
N SER A 25 -9.83 16.26 -15.56
CA SER A 25 -9.45 14.97 -16.16
C SER A 25 -8.41 14.27 -15.29
N PRO A 26 -8.79 13.81 -14.08
CA PRO A 26 -7.86 13.32 -13.09
C PRO A 26 -7.00 12.17 -13.60
N LEU A 27 -7.61 11.20 -14.28
CA LEU A 27 -6.89 10.04 -14.83
C LEU A 27 -5.87 10.42 -15.91
N LYS A 28 -6.19 11.39 -16.77
CA LYS A 28 -5.25 11.85 -17.82
C LYS A 28 -4.02 12.51 -17.19
N VAL A 29 -4.23 13.35 -16.19
CA VAL A 29 -3.15 14.03 -15.45
C VAL A 29 -2.30 12.99 -14.71
N ILE A 30 -2.93 12.04 -14.01
CA ILE A 30 -2.22 10.94 -13.34
C ILE A 30 -1.35 10.15 -14.33
N CYS A 31 -1.92 9.70 -15.45
CA CYS A 31 -1.16 8.99 -16.48
C CYS A 31 -0.02 9.84 -17.05
N GLY A 32 -0.23 11.14 -17.25
CA GLY A 32 0.80 12.07 -17.70
C GLY A 32 1.96 12.18 -16.71
N VAL A 33 1.67 12.33 -15.41
CA VAL A 33 2.73 12.41 -14.38
C VAL A 33 3.48 11.09 -14.25
N ILE A 34 2.79 9.95 -14.31
CA ILE A 34 3.42 8.62 -14.32
C ILE A 34 4.35 8.49 -15.55
N ALA A 35 3.88 8.90 -16.73
CA ALA A 35 4.70 8.88 -17.95
C ALA A 35 5.94 9.78 -17.82
N CYS A 36 5.80 10.99 -17.29
CA CYS A 36 6.92 11.88 -17.01
C CYS A 36 7.92 11.25 -16.03
N ALA A 37 7.45 10.63 -14.94
CA ALA A 37 8.30 9.95 -13.97
C ALA A 37 9.02 8.73 -14.57
N LEU A 38 8.36 7.96 -15.43
CA LEU A 38 8.99 6.86 -16.18
C LEU A 38 10.06 7.36 -17.15
N ILE A 39 9.77 8.39 -17.95
CA ILE A 39 10.73 8.99 -18.88
C ILE A 39 11.94 9.52 -18.11
N PHE A 40 11.73 10.24 -17.01
CA PHE A 40 12.83 10.74 -16.18
C PHE A 40 13.70 9.61 -15.64
N ARG A 41 13.10 8.50 -15.17
CA ARG A 41 13.85 7.33 -14.72
C ARG A 41 14.66 6.69 -15.84
N LEU A 42 14.04 6.50 -17.01
CA LEU A 42 14.71 5.92 -18.17
C LEU A 42 15.90 6.78 -18.62
N MET A 43 15.72 8.10 -18.70
CA MET A 43 16.79 9.04 -19.02
C MET A 43 17.90 9.00 -17.98
N SER A 44 17.55 9.00 -16.69
CA SER A 44 18.53 8.96 -15.59
C SER A 44 19.38 7.69 -15.65
N VAL A 45 18.75 6.53 -15.87
CA VAL A 45 19.45 5.24 -16.00
C VAL A 45 20.29 5.19 -17.27
N ALA A 46 19.81 5.75 -18.39
CA ALA A 46 20.59 5.87 -19.62
C ALA A 46 21.83 6.75 -19.45
N LEU A 47 21.80 7.74 -18.54
CA LEU A 47 22.93 8.57 -18.17
C LEU A 47 23.85 7.93 -17.10
N GLY A 48 23.62 6.68 -16.73
CA GLY A 48 24.46 5.91 -15.80
C GLY A 48 24.01 5.95 -14.34
N ALA A 49 22.84 6.49 -14.02
CA ALA A 49 22.30 6.41 -12.67
C ALA A 49 21.86 4.98 -12.34
N SER A 50 22.01 4.58 -11.07
CA SER A 50 21.51 3.29 -10.58
C SER A 50 19.97 3.26 -10.60
N ALA A 51 19.40 2.28 -11.31
CA ALA A 51 17.96 2.08 -11.39
C ALA A 51 17.38 1.73 -10.00
N ARG A 52 18.12 0.95 -9.21
CA ARG A 52 17.79 0.66 -7.81
C ARG A 52 17.70 1.92 -6.98
N ASP A 53 18.74 2.74 -6.99
CA ASP A 53 18.83 3.85 -6.03
C ASP A 53 17.79 4.91 -6.35
N LEU A 54 17.56 5.18 -7.63
CA LEU A 54 16.50 6.08 -8.08
C LEU A 54 15.11 5.59 -7.65
N SER A 55 14.85 4.29 -7.79
CA SER A 55 13.57 3.65 -7.43
C SER A 55 13.38 3.47 -5.93
N TYR A 56 14.46 3.50 -5.14
CA TYR A 56 14.42 3.21 -3.71
C TYR A 56 14.47 4.47 -2.86
N TRP A 57 15.23 5.50 -3.22
CA TRP A 57 15.48 6.65 -2.34
C TRP A 57 14.69 7.91 -2.69
N HIS A 58 14.18 8.02 -3.92
CA HIS A 58 13.63 9.28 -4.41
C HIS A 58 12.13 9.19 -4.65
N ILE A 59 11.43 10.31 -4.38
CA ILE A 59 10.00 10.44 -4.70
C ILE A 59 9.71 10.19 -6.18
N ILE A 60 10.59 10.61 -7.09
CA ILE A 60 10.40 10.39 -8.54
C ILE A 60 10.34 8.89 -8.87
N GLY A 61 11.04 8.05 -8.11
CA GLY A 61 10.99 6.61 -8.27
C GLY A 61 9.76 5.93 -7.65
N ARG A 62 8.99 6.65 -6.83
CA ARG A 62 7.89 6.09 -6.01
C ARG A 62 6.55 6.80 -6.20
N ILE A 63 6.54 7.96 -6.86
CA ILE A 63 5.34 8.79 -7.06
C ILE A 63 4.23 8.00 -7.77
N ASP A 64 4.60 7.03 -8.62
CA ASP A 64 3.68 6.11 -9.28
C ASP A 64 2.72 5.42 -8.30
N GLN A 65 3.21 5.02 -7.13
CA GLN A 65 2.44 4.22 -6.17
C GLN A 65 1.31 5.05 -5.57
N PHE A 66 1.61 6.30 -5.22
CA PHE A 66 0.61 7.25 -4.75
C PHE A 66 -0.39 7.61 -5.85
N LEU A 67 0.10 7.88 -7.06
CA LEU A 67 -0.73 8.24 -8.21
C LEU A 67 -1.67 7.13 -8.65
N LEU A 68 -1.21 5.87 -8.65
CA LEU A 68 -2.03 4.70 -8.96
C LEU A 68 -3.08 4.46 -7.87
N GLY A 69 -2.75 4.70 -6.60
CA GLY A 69 -3.72 4.73 -5.51
C GLY A 69 -4.79 5.81 -5.70
N MET A 70 -4.40 7.01 -6.13
CA MET A 70 -5.34 8.10 -6.46
C MET A 70 -6.23 7.73 -7.66
N ALA A 71 -5.67 7.12 -8.70
CA ALA A 71 -6.43 6.63 -9.85
C ALA A 71 -7.45 5.58 -9.42
N ALA A 72 -7.05 4.62 -8.60
CA ALA A 72 -7.95 3.63 -8.01
C ALA A 72 -9.10 4.29 -7.23
N ALA A 73 -8.81 5.29 -6.39
CA ALA A 73 -9.84 6.02 -5.66
C ALA A 73 -10.83 6.75 -6.59
N VAL A 74 -10.34 7.38 -7.66
CA VAL A 74 -11.19 8.02 -8.68
C VAL A 74 -12.09 7.00 -9.36
N LEU A 75 -11.55 5.85 -9.76
CA LEU A 75 -12.31 4.78 -10.42
C LEU A 75 -13.39 4.18 -9.50
N ILE A 76 -13.08 3.96 -8.22
CA ILE A 76 -14.06 3.48 -7.23
C ILE A 76 -15.17 4.51 -7.06
N LYS A 77 -14.83 5.81 -6.98
CA LYS A 77 -15.81 6.90 -6.83
C LYS A 77 -16.72 7.06 -8.07
N GLN A 78 -16.19 6.85 -9.27
CA GLN A 78 -16.98 6.84 -10.50
C GLN A 78 -17.95 5.65 -10.56
N GLY A 79 -17.70 4.61 -9.76
CA GLY A 79 -18.51 3.41 -9.70
C GLY A 79 -18.37 2.55 -10.95
N GLY A 80 -19.41 1.77 -11.27
CA GLY A 80 -19.47 0.95 -12.49
C GLY A 80 -19.19 -0.53 -12.27
N LEU A 81 -18.67 -0.93 -11.11
CA LEU A 81 -18.50 -2.34 -10.74
C LEU A 81 -19.43 -2.74 -9.60
N ARG A 82 -19.95 -3.97 -9.67
CA ARG A 82 -20.66 -4.60 -8.53
C ARG A 82 -19.64 -5.07 -7.49
N ALA A 83 -20.06 -5.18 -6.22
CA ALA A 83 -19.23 -5.69 -5.13
C ALA A 83 -18.56 -7.06 -5.44
N THR A 84 -19.23 -7.94 -6.19
CA THR A 84 -18.67 -9.22 -6.63
C THR A 84 -17.45 -9.07 -7.54
N HIS A 85 -17.45 -8.09 -8.45
CA HIS A 85 -16.31 -7.81 -9.31
C HIS A 85 -15.13 -7.28 -8.51
N TYR A 86 -15.38 -6.42 -7.51
CA TYR A 86 -14.32 -5.96 -6.62
C TYR A 86 -13.67 -7.10 -5.81
N ARG A 87 -14.44 -8.14 -5.43
CA ARG A 87 -13.85 -9.35 -4.82
C ARG A 87 -12.93 -10.10 -5.78
N VAL A 88 -13.28 -10.17 -7.06
CA VAL A 88 -12.40 -10.74 -8.10
C VAL A 88 -11.15 -9.88 -8.28
N VAL A 89 -11.30 -8.55 -8.35
CA VAL A 89 -10.16 -7.61 -8.42
C VAL A 89 -9.25 -7.76 -7.21
N LEU A 90 -9.80 -7.93 -6.01
CA LEU A 90 -9.03 -8.21 -4.80
C LEU A 90 -8.24 -9.51 -4.93
N LEU A 91 -8.92 -10.61 -5.30
CA LEU A 91 -8.28 -11.92 -5.45
C LEU A 91 -7.13 -11.86 -6.48
N VAL A 92 -7.39 -11.27 -7.65
CA VAL A 92 -6.39 -11.07 -8.70
C VAL A 92 -5.25 -10.19 -8.20
N GLY A 93 -5.54 -9.09 -7.51
CA GLY A 93 -4.54 -8.20 -6.93
C GLY A 93 -3.64 -8.91 -5.92
N VAL A 94 -4.22 -9.74 -5.04
CA VAL A 94 -3.46 -10.53 -4.05
C VAL A 94 -2.60 -11.60 -4.74
N LEU A 95 -3.15 -12.35 -5.69
CA LEU A 95 -2.40 -13.38 -6.44
C LEU A 95 -1.25 -12.76 -7.25
N LEU A 96 -1.51 -11.63 -7.91
CA LEU A 96 -0.46 -10.88 -8.59
C LEU A 96 0.57 -10.35 -7.61
N GLY A 97 0.17 -9.89 -6.42
CA GLY A 97 1.08 -9.47 -5.36
C GLY A 97 2.04 -10.58 -4.95
N VAL A 98 1.51 -11.79 -4.69
CA VAL A 98 2.32 -12.97 -4.36
C VAL A 98 3.26 -13.34 -5.52
N ALA A 99 2.75 -13.39 -6.75
CA ALA A 99 3.55 -13.70 -7.93
C ALA A 99 4.67 -12.66 -8.17
N PHE A 100 4.37 -11.39 -7.93
CA PHE A 100 5.31 -10.28 -8.08
C PHE A 100 6.42 -10.35 -7.03
N LEU A 101 6.08 -10.63 -5.76
CA LEU A 101 7.06 -10.87 -4.70
C LEU A 101 7.94 -12.08 -4.97
N PHE A 102 7.35 -13.17 -5.46
CA PHE A 102 8.10 -14.35 -5.87
C PHE A 102 9.07 -14.05 -7.03
N GLY A 103 8.60 -13.34 -8.05
CA GLY A 103 9.42 -12.87 -9.16
C GLY A 103 10.57 -11.96 -8.71
N PHE A 104 10.30 -11.04 -7.78
CA PHE A 104 11.32 -10.18 -7.18
C PHE A 104 12.45 -10.98 -6.56
N HIS A 105 12.10 -11.99 -5.74
CA HIS A 105 13.07 -12.87 -5.10
C HIS A 105 13.88 -13.66 -6.12
N ARG A 106 13.23 -14.17 -7.17
CA ARG A 106 13.90 -14.92 -8.26
C ARG A 106 14.88 -14.07 -9.07
N LEU A 107 14.60 -12.78 -9.24
CA LEU A 107 15.47 -11.83 -9.94
C LEU A 107 16.63 -11.29 -9.06
N GLY A 108 16.88 -11.92 -7.90
CA GLY A 108 17.96 -11.55 -6.98
C GLY A 108 17.59 -10.45 -5.98
N GLY A 109 16.30 -10.10 -5.89
CA GLY A 109 15.73 -9.24 -4.87
C GLY A 109 16.44 -7.90 -4.74
N ARG A 110 16.68 -7.47 -3.49
CA ARG A 110 17.29 -6.16 -3.17
C ARG A 110 18.70 -5.98 -3.74
N SER A 111 19.47 -7.04 -3.92
CA SER A 111 20.91 -6.96 -4.17
C SER A 111 21.28 -6.69 -5.63
N VAL A 112 20.41 -7.01 -6.58
CA VAL A 112 20.67 -6.87 -8.03
C VAL A 112 20.20 -5.50 -8.54
N ASP A 113 21.08 -4.73 -9.15
CA ASP A 113 20.72 -3.50 -9.86
C ASP A 113 20.48 -3.79 -11.35
N GLY A 114 19.23 -4.14 -11.68
CA GLY A 114 18.82 -4.44 -13.06
C GLY A 114 17.90 -3.37 -13.63
N THR A 115 17.97 -3.15 -14.94
CA THR A 115 17.15 -2.15 -15.67
C THR A 115 15.64 -2.37 -15.48
N TRP A 116 15.21 -3.60 -15.22
CA TRP A 116 13.82 -3.93 -14.88
C TRP A 116 13.29 -3.15 -13.67
N ARG A 117 14.17 -2.68 -12.78
CA ARG A 117 13.82 -1.87 -11.61
C ARG A 117 13.23 -0.52 -11.97
N VAL A 118 13.47 0.00 -13.18
CA VAL A 118 12.86 1.26 -13.63
C VAL A 118 11.34 1.15 -13.62
N PHE A 119 10.80 0.03 -14.11
CA PHE A 119 9.36 -0.21 -14.21
C PHE A 119 8.77 -0.83 -12.92
N TRP A 120 9.63 -1.35 -12.06
CA TRP A 120 9.22 -2.13 -10.89
C TRP A 120 8.30 -1.35 -9.94
N PRO A 121 8.59 -0.11 -9.52
CA PRO A 121 7.71 0.64 -8.63
C PRO A 121 6.32 0.90 -9.20
N THR A 122 6.22 1.10 -10.53
CA THR A 122 4.95 1.32 -11.23
C THR A 122 4.10 0.06 -11.24
N MET A 123 4.71 -1.09 -11.53
CA MET A 123 4.03 -2.39 -11.49
C MET A 123 3.63 -2.77 -10.06
N GLU A 124 4.52 -2.55 -9.08
CA GLU A 124 4.25 -2.71 -7.66
C GLU A 124 3.04 -1.87 -7.22
N GLY A 125 3.05 -0.58 -7.58
CA GLY A 125 1.96 0.35 -7.29
C GLY A 125 0.64 -0.10 -7.91
N LEU A 126 0.66 -0.61 -9.15
CA LEU A 126 -0.53 -1.07 -9.84
C LEU A 126 -1.13 -2.31 -9.15
N VAL A 127 -0.29 -3.28 -8.81
CA VAL A 127 -0.71 -4.53 -8.15
C VAL A 127 -1.32 -4.24 -6.78
N TYR A 128 -0.67 -3.42 -5.95
CA TYR A 128 -1.22 -3.05 -4.65
C TYR A 128 -2.43 -2.12 -4.75
N ALA A 129 -2.46 -1.20 -5.73
CA ALA A 129 -3.65 -0.38 -5.98
C ALA A 129 -4.86 -1.25 -6.36
N MET A 130 -4.67 -2.32 -7.15
CA MET A 130 -5.74 -3.28 -7.45
C MET A 130 -6.21 -4.02 -6.18
N ALA A 131 -5.29 -4.54 -5.36
CA ALA A 131 -5.66 -5.22 -4.12
C ALA A 131 -6.44 -4.29 -3.17
N ILE A 132 -5.96 -3.06 -2.98
CA ILE A 132 -6.62 -2.05 -2.16
C ILE A 132 -7.98 -1.68 -2.76
N ALA A 133 -8.07 -1.44 -4.07
CA ALA A 133 -9.32 -1.09 -4.73
C ALA A 133 -10.36 -2.20 -4.62
N GLY A 134 -9.94 -3.45 -4.80
CA GLY A 134 -10.78 -4.62 -4.61
C GLY A 134 -11.27 -4.72 -3.17
N SER A 135 -10.39 -4.48 -2.19
CA SER A 135 -10.77 -4.52 -0.77
C SER A 135 -11.80 -3.46 -0.39
N VAL A 136 -11.58 -2.21 -0.82
CA VAL A 136 -12.46 -1.07 -0.51
C VAL A 136 -13.78 -1.20 -1.26
N GLY A 137 -13.74 -1.51 -2.56
CA GLY A 137 -14.95 -1.62 -3.39
C GLY A 137 -15.82 -2.85 -3.08
N ALA A 138 -15.24 -3.92 -2.55
CA ALA A 138 -16.00 -5.10 -2.11
C ALA A 138 -16.74 -4.86 -0.77
N GLY A 139 -16.38 -3.82 -0.03
CA GLY A 139 -16.92 -3.52 1.29
C GLY A 139 -16.39 -4.47 2.37
N THR A 140 -17.29 -5.07 3.13
CA THR A 140 -16.90 -5.96 4.24
C THR A 140 -16.36 -7.30 3.71
N LEU A 141 -15.05 -7.50 3.86
CA LEU A 141 -14.36 -8.72 3.43
C LEU A 141 -14.40 -9.85 4.45
N ALA A 142 -14.34 -9.52 5.73
CA ALA A 142 -14.31 -10.47 6.83
C ALA A 142 -15.13 -9.93 8.01
N THR A 143 -15.69 -10.83 8.81
CA THR A 143 -16.43 -10.50 10.03
C THR A 143 -15.85 -11.25 11.23
N GLY A 144 -16.22 -10.84 12.45
CA GLY A 144 -15.84 -11.55 13.66
C GLY A 144 -14.36 -11.42 14.04
N ALA A 145 -13.73 -12.53 14.44
CA ALA A 145 -12.37 -12.54 14.98
C ALA A 145 -11.29 -12.18 13.94
N VAL A 146 -11.45 -12.61 12.69
CA VAL A 146 -10.50 -12.33 11.61
C VAL A 146 -10.42 -10.83 11.32
N SER A 147 -11.58 -10.17 11.20
CA SER A 147 -11.65 -8.72 11.00
C SER A 147 -11.00 -7.96 12.16
N ARG A 148 -11.28 -8.37 13.41
CA ARG A 148 -10.65 -7.78 14.60
C ARG A 148 -9.13 -7.96 14.62
N CYS A 149 -8.65 -9.15 14.27
CA CYS A 149 -7.22 -9.45 14.21
C CYS A 149 -6.51 -8.61 13.14
N LEU A 150 -7.06 -8.57 11.92
CA LEU A 150 -6.52 -7.75 10.83
C LEU A 150 -6.55 -6.26 11.16
N GLY A 151 -7.62 -5.77 11.79
CA GLY A 151 -7.71 -4.39 12.26
C GLY A 151 -6.65 -4.08 13.32
N TRP A 152 -6.52 -4.93 14.34
CA TRP A 152 -5.54 -4.78 15.42
C TRP A 152 -4.09 -4.78 14.91
N LEU A 153 -3.78 -5.64 13.93
CA LEU A 153 -2.48 -5.70 13.29
C LEU A 153 -2.23 -4.48 12.39
N GLY A 154 -3.26 -4.05 11.65
CA GLY A 154 -3.23 -2.86 10.80
C GLY A 154 -2.95 -1.58 11.60
N GLU A 155 -3.60 -1.42 12.75
CA GLU A 155 -3.36 -0.31 13.67
C GLU A 155 -1.90 -0.22 14.15
N ARG A 156 -1.21 -1.36 14.24
CA ARG A 156 0.19 -1.46 14.70
C ARG A 156 1.19 -1.55 13.56
N SER A 157 0.74 -1.48 12.31
CA SER A 157 1.57 -1.68 11.11
C SER A 157 2.75 -0.70 11.05
N PHE A 158 2.56 0.55 11.50
CA PHE A 158 3.63 1.55 11.57
C PHE A 158 4.72 1.15 12.57
N SER A 159 4.34 0.80 13.80
CA SER A 159 5.28 0.30 14.81
C SER A 159 6.00 -0.98 14.37
N ILE A 160 5.29 -1.91 13.71
CA ILE A 160 5.90 -3.11 13.09
C ILE A 160 6.93 -2.71 12.04
N TYR A 161 6.59 -1.77 11.15
CA TYR A 161 7.48 -1.27 10.11
C TYR A 161 8.75 -0.62 10.69
N LEU A 162 8.66 0.13 11.79
CA LEU A 162 9.85 0.72 12.40
C LEU A 162 10.77 -0.32 13.03
N LEU A 163 10.20 -1.32 13.70
CA LEU A 163 10.96 -2.25 14.55
C LEU A 163 11.44 -3.52 13.84
N HIS A 164 10.80 -3.93 12.72
CA HIS A 164 11.14 -5.22 12.10
C HIS A 164 12.62 -5.32 11.70
N MET A 165 13.19 -4.31 11.04
CA MET A 165 14.60 -4.35 10.60
C MET A 165 15.59 -4.38 11.77
N PRO A 166 15.53 -3.48 12.76
CA PRO A 166 16.39 -3.56 13.94
C PRO A 166 16.31 -4.92 14.66
N VAL A 167 15.09 -5.45 14.85
CA VAL A 167 14.90 -6.74 15.52
C VAL A 167 15.53 -7.88 14.72
N ILE A 168 15.28 -7.94 13.41
CA ILE A 168 15.90 -8.94 12.52
C ILE A 168 17.42 -8.84 12.57
N GLN A 169 17.98 -7.63 12.51
CA GLN A 169 19.43 -7.41 12.57
C GLN A 169 20.03 -7.92 13.89
N ILE A 170 19.38 -7.65 15.02
CA ILE A 170 19.83 -8.13 16.34
C ILE A 170 19.79 -9.66 16.39
N LEU A 171 18.69 -10.27 15.93
CA LEU A 171 18.54 -11.73 15.91
C LEU A 171 19.64 -12.39 15.07
N VAL A 172 19.96 -11.84 13.90
CA VAL A 172 21.01 -12.35 13.03
C VAL A 172 22.40 -12.15 13.65
N GLN A 173 22.71 -10.96 14.16
CA GLN A 173 24.04 -10.65 14.73
C GLN A 173 24.34 -11.41 16.03
N LYS A 174 23.32 -11.71 16.83
CA LYS A 174 23.46 -12.44 18.11
C LYS A 174 23.30 -13.94 17.97
N ASN A 175 23.38 -14.48 16.75
CA ASN A 175 23.23 -15.92 16.48
C ASN A 175 21.89 -16.50 16.95
N GLY A 176 20.84 -15.68 17.06
CA GLY A 176 19.48 -16.08 17.42
C GLY A 176 18.74 -16.83 16.30
N VAL A 177 19.48 -17.37 15.32
CA VAL A 177 18.93 -18.14 14.20
C VAL A 177 18.83 -19.61 14.63
N LEU A 178 17.62 -20.14 14.62
CA LEU A 178 17.34 -21.55 14.88
C LEU A 178 17.87 -22.37 13.70
N ARG A 179 18.97 -23.11 13.91
CA ARG A 179 19.56 -24.03 12.93
C ARG A 179 19.09 -25.44 13.22
N MET A 180 17.86 -25.76 12.84
CA MET A 180 17.21 -27.04 13.19
C MET A 180 17.29 -28.06 12.06
N THR A 181 17.31 -27.61 10.80
CA THR A 181 17.15 -28.47 9.62
C THR A 181 18.41 -28.54 8.76
N GLY A 182 19.34 -27.59 8.90
CA GLY A 182 20.56 -27.51 8.08
C GLY A 182 20.33 -26.88 6.70
N ASP A 183 19.07 -26.66 6.30
CA ASP A 183 18.70 -25.85 5.15
C ASP A 183 18.54 -24.39 5.59
N SER A 184 19.37 -23.51 5.03
CA SER A 184 19.38 -22.09 5.36
C SER A 184 18.03 -21.39 5.14
N ALA A 185 17.24 -21.82 4.16
CA ALA A 185 15.95 -21.21 3.85
C ALA A 185 14.87 -21.66 4.85
N LEU A 186 14.83 -22.95 5.20
CA LEU A 186 13.89 -23.48 6.19
C LEU A 186 14.21 -22.97 7.59
N ASP A 187 15.49 -22.95 7.96
CA ASP A 187 15.95 -22.41 9.25
C ASP A 187 15.61 -20.92 9.38
N ALA A 188 15.76 -20.14 8.30
CA ALA A 188 15.34 -18.73 8.28
C ALA A 188 13.82 -18.57 8.41
N LEU A 189 13.03 -19.42 7.75
CA LEU A 189 11.57 -19.40 7.83
C LEU A 189 11.09 -19.73 9.25
N ILE A 190 11.66 -20.78 9.86
CA ILE A 190 11.35 -21.20 11.23
C ILE A 190 11.73 -20.11 12.22
N THR A 191 12.96 -19.58 12.12
CA THR A 191 13.43 -18.49 12.98
C THR A 191 12.52 -17.26 12.88
N THR A 192 12.18 -16.85 11.66
CA THR A 192 11.33 -15.68 11.43
C THR A 192 9.92 -15.91 11.97
N SER A 193 9.34 -17.09 11.76
CA SER A 193 7.97 -17.37 12.17
C SER A 193 7.82 -17.62 13.68
N ALA A 194 8.77 -18.35 14.28
CA ALA A 194 8.71 -18.76 15.69
C ALA A 194 9.29 -17.71 16.66
N LEU A 195 10.29 -16.93 16.22
CA LEU A 195 10.94 -15.92 17.06
C LEU A 195 10.72 -14.51 16.53
N GLY A 196 11.04 -14.27 15.25
CA GLY A 196 11.00 -12.93 14.66
C GLY A 196 9.63 -12.27 14.77
N LEU A 197 8.59 -12.90 14.22
CA LEU A 197 7.24 -12.37 14.19
C LEU A 197 6.66 -12.12 15.60
N PRO A 198 6.71 -13.08 16.54
CA PRO A 198 6.21 -12.84 17.90
C PRO A 198 6.94 -11.69 18.61
N ILE A 199 8.27 -11.61 18.49
CA ILE A 199 9.06 -10.54 19.11
C ILE A 199 8.71 -9.19 18.48
N ILE A 200 8.64 -9.10 17.16
CA ILE A 200 8.30 -7.87 16.44
C ILE A 200 6.89 -7.41 16.81
N ILE A 201 5.90 -8.31 16.80
CA ILE A 201 4.51 -7.97 17.15
C ILE A 201 4.40 -7.55 18.61
N GLY A 202 5.08 -8.25 19.53
CA GLY A 202 5.09 -7.91 20.95
C GLY A 202 5.72 -6.55 21.23
N LEU A 203 6.90 -6.28 20.67
CA LEU A 203 7.56 -4.97 20.79
C LEU A 203 6.75 -3.87 20.12
N ALA A 204 6.19 -4.12 18.93
CA ALA A 204 5.34 -3.16 18.24
C ALA A 204 4.06 -2.85 19.02
N ALA A 205 3.45 -3.84 19.69
CA ALA A 205 2.29 -3.61 20.54
C ALA A 205 2.63 -2.73 21.75
N LEU A 206 3.81 -2.93 22.35
CA LEU A 206 4.31 -2.10 23.45
C LEU A 206 4.59 -0.67 22.99
N THR A 207 5.35 -0.50 21.91
CA THR A 207 5.69 0.81 21.33
C THR A 207 4.44 1.55 20.88
N TYR A 208 3.48 0.85 20.25
CA TYR A 208 2.20 1.43 19.88
C TYR A 208 1.44 1.95 21.12
N GLY A 209 1.34 1.14 22.18
CA GLY A 209 0.60 1.54 23.38
C GLY A 209 1.25 2.70 24.14
N VAL A 210 2.58 2.72 24.23
CA VAL A 210 3.32 3.70 25.05
C VAL A 210 3.60 5.00 24.29
N ILE A 211 3.89 4.92 22.98
CA ILE A 211 4.35 6.06 22.20
C ILE A 211 3.27 6.47 21.20
N GLU A 212 2.88 5.58 20.30
CA GLU A 212 2.04 5.94 19.14
C GLU A 212 0.61 6.34 19.54
N SER A 213 -0.03 5.56 20.41
CA SER A 213 -1.42 5.74 20.82
C SER A 213 -1.68 7.10 21.50
N PRO A 214 -0.82 7.58 22.44
CA PRO A 214 -0.94 8.94 22.99
C PRO A 214 -0.92 10.04 21.93
N PHE A 215 -0.01 9.98 20.95
CA PHE A 215 0.04 10.99 19.88
C PHE A 215 -1.18 10.90 18.95
N LEU A 216 -1.66 9.69 18.64
CA LEU A 216 -2.87 9.50 17.84
C LEU A 216 -4.12 10.03 18.56
N ALA A 217 -4.16 10.00 19.89
CA ALA A 217 -5.26 10.58 20.66
C ALA A 217 -5.33 12.11 20.54
N LEU A 218 -4.22 12.78 20.23
CA LEU A 218 -4.16 14.23 20.02
C LEU A 218 -4.62 14.67 18.63
N ARG A 219 -4.95 13.73 17.72
CA ARG A 219 -5.35 14.06 16.35
C ARG A 219 -6.66 14.86 16.33
N VAL A 220 -6.69 15.94 15.57
CA VAL A 220 -7.91 16.72 15.33
C VAL A 220 -8.84 15.90 14.42
N LYS A 221 -10.13 15.83 14.76
CA LYS A 221 -11.14 15.24 13.86
C LYS A 221 -11.37 16.20 12.68
N TYR A 222 -10.77 15.90 11.54
CA TYR A 222 -10.91 16.70 10.31
C TYR A 222 -12.29 16.58 9.65
N LEU A 223 -13.09 15.59 10.04
CA LEU A 223 -14.49 15.49 9.67
C LEU A 223 -15.33 16.13 10.79
N SER A 224 -15.53 17.45 10.68
CA SER A 224 -16.77 18.06 11.17
C SER A 224 -17.92 17.30 10.54
N GLU A 225 -18.99 17.02 11.29
CA GLU A 225 -20.24 16.46 10.78
C GLU A 225 -20.63 17.21 9.51
N ALA A 226 -20.30 16.64 8.34
CA ALA A 226 -20.85 17.07 7.08
C ALA A 226 -22.31 16.64 7.19
N SER A 227 -23.17 17.63 7.45
CA SER A 227 -24.61 17.54 7.58
C SER A 227 -25.15 16.35 6.81
N THR A 228 -25.84 15.46 7.52
CA THR A 228 -26.66 14.37 7.01
C THR A 228 -27.36 14.81 5.72
N VAL A 229 -26.73 14.56 4.57
CA VAL A 229 -27.42 14.59 3.28
C VAL A 229 -28.25 13.33 3.30
N THR A 230 -29.48 13.49 3.76
CA THR A 230 -30.53 12.49 3.73
C THR A 230 -30.54 11.87 2.34
N VAL A 231 -30.03 10.65 2.21
CA VAL A 231 -30.18 9.84 1.00
C VAL A 231 -31.67 9.48 0.94
N ARG A 232 -32.47 10.38 0.37
CA ARG A 232 -33.86 10.10 0.03
C ARG A 232 -33.81 9.01 -1.03
N ALA A 233 -34.31 7.84 -0.67
CA ALA A 233 -34.40 6.67 -1.54
C ALA A 233 -35.03 7.05 -2.88
N ILE A 234 -34.24 7.06 -3.95
CA ILE A 234 -34.74 7.00 -5.32
C ILE A 234 -35.02 5.52 -5.58
N GLY A 235 -36.25 5.11 -5.30
CA GLY A 235 -36.65 3.71 -5.47
C GLY A 235 -38.06 3.40 -4.99
N ALA A 236 -39.07 4.07 -5.56
CA ALA A 236 -40.42 3.51 -5.62
C ALA A 236 -41.25 4.15 -6.75
N ALA A 237 -41.60 3.30 -7.72
CA ALA A 237 -42.74 3.38 -8.63
C ALA A 237 -42.76 4.47 -9.73
N ALA A 238 -42.26 4.09 -10.90
CA ALA A 238 -42.94 4.42 -12.14
C ALA A 238 -44.15 3.48 -12.32
N SER A 239 -45.35 4.01 -12.53
CA SER A 239 -46.30 3.54 -13.55
C SER A 239 -47.44 4.57 -13.77
N PRO A 240 -47.89 4.78 -15.02
CA PRO A 240 -48.76 5.88 -15.42
C PRO A 240 -50.25 5.48 -15.49
N LYS A 241 -51.17 6.40 -15.21
CA LYS A 241 -52.57 6.42 -15.70
C LYS A 241 -53.00 7.89 -15.84
N ILE A 242 -53.07 8.43 -17.05
CA ILE A 242 -54.23 8.53 -17.96
C ILE A 242 -55.33 9.48 -17.44
N ILE A 243 -55.39 10.64 -18.08
CA ILE A 243 -56.56 11.44 -18.53
C ILE A 243 -57.92 11.06 -17.95
N SER A 244 -58.51 11.96 -17.15
CA SER A 244 -59.77 12.69 -17.40
C SER A 244 -60.10 13.57 -16.20
#